data_AF-A0A3M1EXA5-F1
#
_entry.id   AF-A0A3M1EXA5-F1
#
_cell.length_a   1.000
_cell.length_b   1.000
_cell.length_c   1.000
_cell.angle_alpha   90.00
_cell.angle_beta   90.00
_cell.angle_gamma   90.00
#
_symmetry.space_group_name_H-M   'P 1'
#
loop_
_entity.id
_entity.type
_entity.pdbx_description
1 polymer ?
#
loop_
_entity_poly.entity_id
_entity_poly.type
_entity_poly.pdbx_seq_one_letter_code
_entity_poly.pdbx_strand_id
1 'polypeptide(L)'
;AWELGLVTGIPDDIDWEDETRVMIEERLSLSPDALTGMEANLRFAGPETMETKIYARLSAWQNWIFTRPNATGEKGALTSYGKSASPDFDWRRT
;
A
#
# COMPACT_ATOMS: atom_id res chain seq x y z
N ALA A 1 11.15 0.53 -29.32
CA ALA A 1 10.77 0.80 -27.92
C ALA A 1 10.66 -0.49 -27.10
N TRP A 2 9.91 -1.48 -27.59
CA TRP A 2 9.78 -2.81 -26.95
C TRP A 2 11.10 -3.56 -26.81
N GLU A 3 11.84 -3.74 -27.92
CA GLU A 3 13.14 -4.43 -27.90
C GLU A 3 14.19 -3.77 -26.99
N LEU A 4 14.01 -2.48 -26.69
CA LEU A 4 14.86 -1.72 -25.78
C LEU A 4 14.35 -1.73 -24.33
N GLY A 5 13.21 -2.38 -24.04
CA GLY A 5 12.61 -2.46 -22.71
C GLY A 5 12.03 -1.15 -22.18
N LEU A 6 11.73 -0.18 -23.05
CA LEU A 6 11.25 1.14 -22.63
C LEU A 6 9.74 1.21 -22.37
N VAL A 7 8.99 0.19 -22.82
CA VAL A 7 7.53 0.10 -22.72
C VAL A 7 7.11 -1.31 -22.33
N THR A 8 5.92 -1.44 -21.74
CA THR A 8 5.36 -2.72 -21.25
C THR A 8 4.68 -3.56 -22.33
N GLY A 9 4.36 -2.99 -23.48
CA GLY A 9 3.79 -3.70 -24.64
C GLY A 9 3.69 -2.80 -25.86
N ILE A 10 3.54 -3.39 -27.05
CA ILE A 10 3.17 -2.70 -28.29
C ILE A 10 2.07 -3.52 -28.98
N PRO A 11 0.83 -3.49 -28.46
CA PRO A 11 -0.30 -4.07 -29.16
C PRO A 11 -0.55 -3.30 -30.46
N ASP A 12 -1.02 -4.02 -31.48
CA ASP A 12 -1.44 -3.40 -32.74
C ASP A 12 -2.83 -2.77 -32.62
N ASP A 13 -3.34 -2.21 -33.72
CA ASP A 13 -4.64 -1.54 -33.74
C ASP A 13 -5.83 -2.47 -33.51
N ILE A 14 -5.64 -3.78 -33.70
CA ILE A 14 -6.67 -4.79 -33.48
C ILE A 14 -6.71 -5.18 -32.01
N ASP A 15 -5.54 -5.39 -31.38
CA ASP A 15 -5.44 -5.89 -30.00
C ASP A 15 -5.54 -4.77 -28.95
N TRP A 16 -5.27 -3.51 -29.34
CA TRP A 16 -5.16 -2.37 -28.39
C TRP A 16 -6.38 -2.22 -27.47
N GLU A 17 -7.58 -2.24 -28.03
CA GLU A 17 -8.82 -1.99 -27.26
C GLU A 17 -9.06 -3.09 -26.24
N ASP A 18 -8.87 -4.35 -26.63
CA ASP A 18 -9.16 -5.49 -25.77
C ASP A 18 -8.08 -5.71 -24.70
N GLU A 19 -6.79 -5.67 -25.06
CA GLU A 19 -5.71 -5.85 -24.09
C GLU A 19 -5.72 -4.73 -23.04
N THR A 20 -5.84 -3.47 -23.46
CA THR A 20 -5.84 -2.33 -22.53
C THR A 20 -7.05 -2.40 -21.60
N ARG A 21 -8.23 -2.75 -22.14
CA ARG A 21 -9.45 -2.91 -21.35
C ARG A 21 -9.28 -4.01 -20.31
N VAL A 22 -8.78 -5.18 -20.70
CA VAL A 22 -8.54 -6.30 -19.78
C VAL A 22 -7.57 -5.90 -18.68
N MET A 23 -6.44 -5.25 -18.99
CA MET A 23 -5.49 -4.79 -17.98
C MET A 23 -6.12 -3.83 -16.95
N ILE A 24 -7.03 -2.94 -17.40
CA ILE A 24 -7.74 -2.02 -16.52
C ILE A 24 -8.79 -2.76 -15.68
N GLU A 25 -9.57 -3.65 -16.29
CA GLU A 25 -10.57 -4.45 -15.59
C GLU A 25 -9.94 -5.33 -14.52
N GLU A 26 -8.83 -6.00 -14.82
CA GLU A 26 -8.06 -6.79 -13.86
C GLU A 26 -7.59 -5.92 -12.69
N ARG A 27 -7.05 -4.73 -12.98
CA ARG A 27 -6.63 -3.77 -11.96
C ARG A 27 -7.76 -3.35 -11.02
N LEU A 28 -8.98 -3.23 -11.53
CA LEU A 28 -10.17 -2.90 -10.74
C LEU A 28 -10.71 -4.10 -9.95
N SER A 29 -10.48 -5.32 -10.43
CA SER A 29 -10.97 -6.55 -9.80
C SER A 29 -10.13 -7.03 -8.61
N LEU A 30 -8.87 -6.59 -8.51
CA LEU A 30 -7.94 -7.03 -7.48
C LEU A 30 -8.03 -6.19 -6.20
N SER A 31 -7.60 -6.76 -5.07
CA SER A 31 -7.59 -6.05 -3.79
C SER A 31 -6.72 -4.78 -3.87
N PRO A 32 -7.26 -3.60 -3.55
CA PRO A 32 -6.49 -2.35 -3.59
C PRO A 32 -5.34 -2.35 -2.57
N ASP A 33 -5.51 -3.01 -1.42
CA ASP A 33 -4.49 -3.14 -0.39
C ASP A 33 -3.30 -3.96 -0.91
N ALA A 34 -3.59 -5.09 -1.55
CA ALA A 34 -2.57 -5.97 -2.12
C ALA A 34 -1.81 -5.28 -3.26
N LEU A 35 -2.53 -4.61 -4.17
CA LEU A 35 -1.93 -3.87 -5.29
C LEU A 35 -1.03 -2.72 -4.81
N THR A 36 -1.47 -1.99 -3.78
CA THR A 36 -0.66 -0.92 -3.17
C THR A 36 0.64 -1.47 -2.59
N GLY A 37 0.57 -2.60 -1.87
CA GLY A 37 1.75 -3.29 -1.36
C GLY A 37 2.68 -3.78 -2.47
N MET A 38 2.13 -4.38 -3.53
CA MET A 38 2.89 -4.85 -4.69
C MET A 38 3.64 -3.69 -5.37
N GLU A 39 2.95 -2.58 -5.66
CA GLU A 39 3.55 -1.42 -6.32
C GLU A 39 4.64 -0.75 -5.51
N ALA A 40 4.44 -0.63 -4.19
CA ALA A 40 5.45 -0.08 -3.30
C ALA A 40 6.76 -0.89 -3.35
N ASN A 41 6.69 -2.20 -3.55
CA ASN A 41 7.86 -3.06 -3.67
C ASN A 41 8.44 -3.06 -5.09
N LEU A 42 7.61 -3.17 -6.14
CA LEU A 42 8.10 -3.23 -7.52
C LEU A 42 8.72 -1.91 -8.01
N ARG A 43 8.16 -0.77 -7.61
CA ARG A 43 8.69 0.55 -8.00
C ARG A 43 9.97 0.93 -7.27
N PHE A 44 10.17 0.41 -6.06
CA PHE A 44 11.31 0.70 -5.20
C PHE A 44 12.10 -0.57 -4.85
N ALA A 45 12.35 -1.42 -5.84
CA ALA A 45 12.99 -2.75 -5.67
C ALA A 45 14.50 -2.73 -5.44
N GLY A 46 15.11 -1.54 -5.29
CA GLY A 46 16.56 -1.35 -5.40
C GLY A 46 17.16 -0.55 -4.23
N PRO A 47 18.06 0.40 -4.50
CA PRO A 47 18.72 1.18 -3.45
C PRO A 47 17.73 1.90 -2.53
N GLU A 48 18.03 1.90 -1.23
CA GLU A 48 17.28 2.69 -0.25
C GLU A 48 17.97 4.03 0.06
N THR A 49 17.18 5.10 0.11
CA THR A 49 17.58 6.41 0.62
C THR A 49 16.88 6.70 1.94
N MET A 50 17.14 7.86 2.53
CA MET A 50 16.38 8.31 3.71
C MET A 50 14.88 8.43 3.37
N GLU A 51 14.56 8.98 2.21
CA GLU A 51 13.20 9.20 1.74
C GLU A 51 12.48 7.86 1.49
N THR A 52 13.12 6.90 0.83
CA THR A 52 12.49 5.59 0.62
C THR A 52 12.29 4.83 1.92
N LYS A 53 13.18 4.99 2.92
CA LYS A 53 12.99 4.43 4.26
C LYS A 53 11.84 5.08 5.02
N ILE A 54 11.61 6.38 4.83
CA ILE A 54 10.45 7.08 5.38
C ILE A 54 9.16 6.49 4.78
N TYR A 55 9.05 6.44 3.46
CA TYR A 55 7.81 5.99 2.79
C TYR A 55 7.58 4.47 2.82
N ALA A 56 8.62 3.67 2.92
CA ALA A 56 8.51 2.22 3.06
C ALA A 56 8.52 1.82 4.54
N ARG A 57 9.69 1.72 5.17
CA ARG A 57 9.84 1.14 6.51
C ARG A 57 9.02 1.90 7.56
N LEU A 58 9.19 3.21 7.67
CA LEU A 58 8.51 3.99 8.71
C LEU A 58 6.99 4.05 8.46
N SER A 59 6.59 4.45 7.27
CA SER A 59 5.17 4.60 6.92
C SER A 59 4.42 3.27 6.90
N ALA A 60 4.99 2.15 6.44
CA ALA A 60 4.31 0.86 6.45
C ALA A 60 4.03 0.37 7.88
N TRP A 61 5.01 0.50 8.78
CA TRP A 61 4.79 0.19 10.20
C TRP A 61 3.76 1.11 10.83
N GLN A 62 3.78 2.40 10.48
CA GLN A 62 2.78 3.35 10.98
C GLN A 62 1.37 3.04 10.46
N ASN A 63 1.24 2.69 9.18
CA ASN A 63 -0.04 2.29 8.60
C ASN A 63 -0.62 1.07 9.33
N TRP A 64 0.23 0.09 9.65
CA TRP A 64 -0.17 -1.07 10.45
C TRP A 64 -0.57 -0.71 11.89
N ILE A 65 0.08 0.26 12.52
CA ILE A 65 -0.35 0.78 13.84
C ILE A 65 -1.73 1.44 13.73
N PHE A 66 -1.97 2.23 12.67
CA PHE A 66 -3.21 2.99 12.50
C PHE A 66 -4.45 2.15 12.24
N THR A 67 -4.30 0.93 11.72
CA THR A 67 -5.44 0.02 11.52
C THR A 67 -5.81 -0.77 12.78
N ARG A 68 -5.06 -0.63 13.88
CA ARG A 68 -5.25 -1.43 15.10
C ARG A 68 -5.97 -0.69 16.23
N PRO A 69 -6.79 -1.42 17.04
CA PRO A 69 -7.63 -0.81 18.06
C PRO A 69 -6.86 -0.12 19.19
N ASN A 70 -5.63 -0.56 19.50
CA ASN A 70 -4.79 0.10 20.51
C ASN A 70 -4.53 1.57 20.15
N ALA A 71 -4.41 1.93 18.87
CA ALA A 71 -4.19 3.30 18.43
C ALA A 71 -5.51 4.05 18.23
N THR A 72 -6.40 3.52 17.38
CA THR A 72 -7.55 4.24 16.80
C THR A 72 -8.92 3.71 17.25
N GLY A 73 -8.96 2.67 18.10
CA GLY A 73 -10.22 2.10 18.59
C GLY A 73 -10.98 3.03 19.55
N GLU A 74 -12.21 2.64 19.93
CA GLU A 74 -13.08 3.44 20.81
C GLU A 74 -12.43 3.75 22.18
N LYS A 75 -11.64 2.81 22.71
CA LYS A 75 -10.83 2.96 23.93
C LYS A 75 -9.31 3.00 23.64
N GLY A 76 -8.93 3.31 22.39
CA GLY A 76 -7.55 3.41 21.96
C GLY A 76 -6.86 4.68 22.48
N ALA A 77 -5.54 4.75 22.27
CA ALA A 77 -4.71 5.86 22.74
C ALA A 77 -5.17 7.22 22.21
N LEU A 78 -5.44 7.33 20.89
CA LEU A 78 -5.83 8.60 20.27
C LEU A 78 -7.21 9.06 20.75
N THR A 79 -8.16 8.13 20.86
CA THR A 79 -9.54 8.42 21.28
C THR A 79 -9.64 8.80 22.76
N SER A 80 -8.71 8.30 23.58
CA SER A 80 -8.66 8.57 25.04
C SER A 80 -7.96 9.89 25.37
N TYR A 81 -7.23 10.49 24.43
CA TYR A 81 -6.53 11.74 24.66
C TYR A 81 -7.51 12.86 25.08
N GLY A 82 -7.20 13.53 26.20
CA GLY A 82 -8.05 14.60 26.76
C GLY A 82 -9.28 14.11 27.54
N LYS A 83 -9.51 12.80 27.66
CA LYS A 83 -10.57 12.21 28.50
C LYS A 83 -9.99 11.77 29.84
N SER A 84 -10.86 11.60 30.85
CA SER A 84 -10.47 11.09 32.17
C SER A 84 -10.23 9.57 32.20
N ALA A 85 -10.62 8.85 31.15
CA ALA A 85 -10.44 7.40 31.04
C ALA A 85 -9.07 7.06 30.45
N SER A 86 -8.39 6.07 31.04
CA SER A 86 -7.15 5.50 30.48
C SER A 86 -7.48 4.57 29.30
N PRO A 87 -6.61 4.51 28.27
CA PRO A 87 -6.81 3.60 27.15
C PRO A 87 -6.69 2.13 27.58
N ASP A 88 -7.41 1.25 26.88
CA ASP A 88 -7.36 -0.20 27.06
C ASP A 88 -6.52 -0.83 25.95
N PHE A 89 -5.44 -1.53 26.33
CA PHE A 89 -4.48 -2.08 25.39
C PHE A 89 -4.46 -3.61 25.40
N ASP A 90 -4.46 -4.20 24.21
CA ASP A 90 -4.00 -5.58 24.04
C ASP A 90 -2.47 -5.60 24.15
N TRP A 91 -1.96 -6.26 25.21
CA TRP A 91 -0.53 -6.34 25.51
C TRP A 91 0.19 -7.48 24.78
N ARG A 92 -0.53 -8.32 24.03
CA ARG A 92 0.06 -9.38 23.23
C ARG A 92 0.89 -8.78 22.09
N ARG A 93 2.11 -9.30 21.91
CA ARG A 93 2.97 -8.96 20.78
C ARG A 93 2.51 -9.72 19.52
N THR A 94 2.84 -9.17 18.36
CA THR A 94 2.61 -9.76 17.03
C THR A 94 3.89 -9.79 16.24
#